data_AF-A0A7V5J1N5-F1
#
_entry.id   AF-A0A7V5J1N5-F1
#
_cell.length_a   1.000
_cell.length_b   1.000
_cell.length_c   1.000
_cell.angle_alpha   90.00
_cell.angle_beta   90.00
_cell.angle_gamma   90.00
#
_symmetry.space_group_name_H-M   'P 1'
#
loop_
_entity.id
_entity.type
_entity.pdbx_description
1 polymer ?
#
loop_
_entity_poly.entity_id
_entity_poly.type
_entity_poly.pdbx_seq_one_letter_code
_entity_poly.pdbx_strand_id
1 'polypeptide(L)'
;MKQLKVCLLAAMVASSTVSVMAEDYALTQRYSLIYDMKVAQKQQSLVIQMQELLNQRYFDVEALNRLQTQFDRQLHGLMEGDDSLRLNGTQISLLRTKLKEIRTVWEESQQTMQQASESRDQNYEAQQALNRLLSSVNRAVMAYDKSYQRYKQRSRLSAIVNRYQNHGKTDRLAFNTIH
;
A
#
# COMPACT_ATOMS: atom_id res chain seq x y z
N MET A 1 5.25 40.32 16.64
CA MET A 1 4.39 39.55 15.71
C MET A 1 5.28 38.69 14.82
N LYS A 2 5.49 37.42 15.18
CA LYS A 2 6.29 36.48 14.38
C LYS A 2 5.36 35.81 13.39
N GLN A 3 5.57 36.06 12.10
CA GLN A 3 4.72 35.53 11.05
C GLN A 3 4.86 34.00 10.97
N LEU A 4 3.70 33.34 11.03
CA LEU A 4 3.49 31.92 10.83
C LEU A 4 4.12 31.51 9.49
N LYS A 5 5.12 30.64 9.54
CA LYS A 5 5.48 29.78 8.41
C LYS A 5 4.39 28.71 8.30
N VAL A 6 3.31 29.04 7.59
CA VAL A 6 2.33 28.05 7.12
C VAL A 6 3.07 27.16 6.12
N CYS A 7 3.48 25.98 6.56
CA CYS A 7 4.01 24.95 5.67
C CYS A 7 2.88 24.49 4.75
N LEU A 8 2.94 25.00 3.53
CA LEU A 8 2.16 24.57 2.39
C LEU A 8 2.62 23.15 1.98
N LEU A 9 2.19 22.13 2.72
CA LEU A 9 2.30 20.72 2.31
C LEU A 9 1.05 20.34 1.50
N ALA A 10 0.87 21.04 0.39
CA ALA A 10 -0.10 20.70 -0.65
C ALA A 10 0.69 20.40 -1.93
N ALA A 11 1.26 19.22 -2.05
CA ALA A 11 1.65 18.62 -3.34
C ALA A 11 2.07 17.16 -3.15
N MET A 12 1.48 16.28 -3.96
CA MET A 12 1.72 14.83 -4.07
C MET A 12 0.86 13.89 -3.20
N VAL A 13 -0.46 14.06 -3.23
CA VAL A 13 -1.27 12.89 -3.62
C VAL A 13 -1.26 12.89 -5.14
N ALA A 14 -0.18 12.37 -5.73
CA ALA A 14 -0.24 11.94 -7.11
C ALA A 14 -1.18 10.73 -7.12
N SER A 15 -2.47 11.01 -7.20
CA SER A 15 -3.47 10.10 -7.71
C SER A 15 -2.98 9.72 -9.10
N SER A 16 -2.12 8.70 -9.16
CA SER A 16 -1.90 7.95 -10.37
C SER A 16 -3.24 7.28 -10.61
N THR A 17 -4.12 8.02 -11.30
CA THR A 17 -5.19 7.42 -12.09
C THR A 17 -4.45 6.46 -13.00
N VAL A 18 -4.40 5.21 -12.58
CA VAL A 18 -3.95 4.10 -13.41
C VAL A 18 -4.92 4.14 -14.58
N SER A 19 -4.51 4.74 -15.69
CA SER A 19 -5.19 4.59 -16.96
C SER A 19 -5.07 3.10 -17.31
N VAL A 20 -6.04 2.32 -16.84
CA VAL A 20 -6.10 0.88 -17.07
C VAL A 20 -6.48 0.68 -18.53
N MET A 21 -5.48 0.56 -19.40
CA MET A 21 -5.67 0.04 -20.76
C MET A 21 -6.19 -1.41 -20.64
N ALA A 22 -7.08 -1.85 -21.55
CA ALA A 22 -7.78 -3.13 -21.47
C ALA A 22 -6.84 -4.36 -21.31
N GLU A 23 -5.60 -4.31 -21.81
CA GLU A 23 -4.59 -5.36 -21.59
C GLU A 23 -4.17 -5.53 -20.12
N ASP A 24 -4.21 -4.44 -19.33
CA ASP A 24 -3.84 -4.48 -17.91
C ASP A 24 -4.93 -5.09 -17.02
N TYR A 25 -6.19 -5.14 -17.48
CA TYR A 25 -7.28 -5.77 -16.71
C TYR A 25 -7.08 -7.29 -16.54
N ALA A 26 -6.64 -8.00 -17.58
CA ALA A 26 -6.38 -9.43 -17.49
C ALA A 26 -5.16 -9.76 -16.58
N LEU A 27 -4.17 -8.87 -16.57
CA LEU A 27 -2.96 -8.99 -15.73
C LEU A 27 -3.24 -8.69 -14.26
N THR A 28 -4.02 -7.65 -13.97
CA THR A 28 -4.39 -7.28 -12.59
C THR A 28 -5.18 -8.39 -11.87
N GLN A 29 -6.02 -9.14 -12.59
CA GLN A 29 -6.77 -10.27 -12.02
C GLN A 29 -5.88 -11.46 -11.63
N ARG A 30 -4.66 -11.55 -12.16
CA ARG A 30 -3.74 -12.67 -11.93
C ARG A 30 -2.63 -12.36 -10.93
N TYR A 31 -2.48 -11.11 -10.50
CA TYR A 31 -1.54 -10.73 -9.46
C TYR A 31 -2.17 -10.99 -8.08
N SER A 32 -1.64 -11.95 -7.34
CA SER A 32 -2.22 -12.38 -6.06
C SER A 32 -2.29 -11.26 -5.04
N LEU A 33 -1.33 -10.33 -5.01
CA LEU A 33 -1.28 -9.27 -4.00
C LEU A 33 -1.99 -7.97 -4.42
N ILE A 34 -2.92 -8.03 -5.39
CA ILE A 34 -3.60 -6.83 -5.88
C ILE A 34 -4.51 -6.20 -4.82
N TYR A 35 -5.17 -7.01 -3.98
CA TYR A 35 -6.00 -6.52 -2.88
C TYR A 35 -5.13 -5.99 -1.73
N ASP A 36 -4.05 -6.67 -1.40
CA ASP A 36 -3.05 -6.23 -0.44
C ASP A 36 -2.49 -4.84 -0.80
N MET A 37 -2.11 -4.64 -2.07
CA MET A 37 -1.64 -3.33 -2.54
C MET A 37 -2.70 -2.23 -2.35
N LYS A 38 -3.97 -2.51 -2.67
CA LYS A 38 -5.07 -1.55 -2.49
C LYS A 38 -5.32 -1.21 -1.02
N VAL A 39 -5.22 -2.19 -0.13
CA VAL A 39 -5.36 -1.97 1.31
C VAL A 39 -4.18 -1.18 1.87
N ALA A 40 -2.95 -1.46 1.42
CA ALA A 40 -1.78 -0.65 1.79
C ALA A 40 -1.93 0.83 1.37
N GLN A 41 -2.51 1.09 0.19
CA GLN A 41 -2.87 2.45 -0.23
C GLN A 41 -3.94 3.07 0.68
N LYS A 42 -4.98 2.30 1.04
CA LYS A 42 -6.03 2.75 1.97
C LYS A 42 -5.47 3.10 3.36
N GLN A 43 -4.43 2.41 3.83
CA GLN A 43 -3.77 2.75 5.09
C GLN A 43 -3.21 4.17 5.11
N GLN A 44 -2.76 4.72 3.96
CA GLN A 44 -2.32 6.12 3.87
C GLN A 44 -3.47 7.06 4.26
N SER A 45 -4.67 6.83 3.71
CA SER A 45 -5.86 7.61 4.02
C SER A 45 -6.30 7.49 5.47
N LEU A 46 -6.09 6.34 6.12
CA LEU A 46 -6.39 6.17 7.54
C LEU A 46 -5.46 7.04 8.40
N VAL A 47 -4.16 7.05 8.11
CA VAL A 47 -3.19 7.88 8.85
C VAL A 47 -3.53 9.37 8.70
N ILE A 48 -3.88 9.82 7.49
CA ILE A 48 -4.31 11.21 7.23
C ILE A 48 -5.55 11.55 8.04
N GLN A 49 -6.57 10.68 8.07
CA GLN A 49 -7.77 10.91 8.87
C GLN A 49 -7.47 10.99 10.37
N MET A 50 -6.53 10.18 10.89
CA MET A 50 -6.08 10.30 12.29
C MET A 50 -5.43 11.65 12.56
N GLN A 51 -4.60 12.14 11.64
CA GLN A 51 -3.98 13.46 11.73
C GLN A 51 -5.02 14.57 11.72
N GLU A 52 -6.04 14.46 10.85
CA GLU A 52 -7.14 15.41 10.79
C GLU A 52 -7.91 15.45 12.11
N LEU A 53 -8.27 14.29 12.68
CA LEU A 53 -8.98 14.20 13.96
C LEU A 53 -8.21 14.88 15.11
N LEU A 54 -6.89 14.67 15.20
CA LEU A 54 -6.06 15.31 16.21
C LEU A 54 -6.03 16.85 16.09
N ASN A 55 -6.27 17.40 14.90
CA ASN A 55 -6.29 18.83 14.65
C ASN A 55 -7.68 19.46 14.85
N GLN A 56 -8.74 18.66 15.04
CA GLN A 56 -10.08 19.18 15.24
C GLN A 56 -10.21 19.90 16.59
N ARG A 57 -11.05 20.94 16.64
CA ARG A 57 -11.34 21.70 17.88
C ARG A 57 -12.03 20.83 18.95
N TYR A 58 -12.85 19.89 18.53
CA TYR A 58 -13.46 18.88 19.38
C TYR A 58 -12.83 17.54 19.01
N PHE A 59 -12.19 16.91 19.98
CA PHE A 59 -11.46 15.67 19.74
C PHE A 59 -12.41 14.48 19.92
N ASP A 60 -12.68 13.77 18.83
CA ASP A 60 -13.53 12.57 18.83
C ASP A 60 -12.66 11.33 19.07
N VAL A 61 -12.56 10.93 20.34
CA VAL A 61 -11.82 9.74 20.78
C VAL A 61 -12.36 8.46 20.14
N GLU A 62 -13.68 8.36 19.95
CA GLU A 62 -14.32 7.16 19.41
C GLU A 62 -14.02 7.01 17.91
N ALA A 63 -14.07 8.11 17.15
CA ALA A 63 -13.61 8.13 15.76
C ALA A 63 -12.14 7.73 15.65
N LEU A 64 -11.27 8.26 16.53
CA LEU A 64 -9.85 7.89 16.51
C LEU A 64 -9.67 6.39 16.78
N ASN A 65 -10.31 5.85 17.82
CA ASN A 65 -10.22 4.43 18.17
C ASN A 65 -10.70 3.51 17.04
N ARG A 66 -11.76 3.90 16.32
CA ARG A 66 -12.23 3.16 15.13
C ARG A 66 -11.19 3.15 14.02
N LEU A 67 -10.57 4.29 13.73
CA LEU A 67 -9.49 4.37 12.73
C LEU A 67 -8.27 3.53 13.14
N GLN A 68 -7.86 3.59 14.41
CA GLN A 68 -6.74 2.81 14.93
C GLN A 68 -7.01 1.31 14.78
N THR A 69 -8.20 0.85 15.17
CA THR A 69 -8.63 -0.55 15.03
C THR A 69 -8.63 -0.99 13.57
N GLN A 70 -9.14 -0.13 12.67
CA GLN A 70 -9.17 -0.42 11.25
C GLN A 70 -7.76 -0.51 10.66
N PHE A 71 -6.85 0.38 11.06
CA PHE A 71 -5.47 0.37 10.62
C PHE A 71 -4.73 -0.88 11.09
N ASP A 72 -4.86 -1.25 12.38
CA ASP A 72 -4.20 -2.41 12.96
C ASP A 72 -4.67 -3.72 12.31
N ARG A 73 -5.99 -3.89 12.13
CA ARG A 73 -6.54 -5.05 11.42
C ARG A 73 -6.01 -5.15 9.99
N GLN A 74 -5.96 -4.04 9.27
CA GLN A 74 -5.40 -4.03 7.91
C GLN A 74 -3.92 -4.37 7.91
N LEU A 75 -3.13 -3.84 8.87
CA LEU A 75 -1.70 -4.12 8.95
C LEU A 75 -1.45 -5.59 9.23
N HIS A 76 -2.19 -6.17 10.17
CA HIS A 76 -2.12 -7.59 10.48
C HIS A 76 -2.48 -8.45 9.25
N GLY A 77 -3.59 -8.14 8.58
CA GLY A 77 -4.02 -8.85 7.38
C GLY A 77 -3.03 -8.74 6.21
N LEU A 78 -2.34 -7.60 6.04
CA LEU A 78 -1.28 -7.45 5.04
C LEU A 78 -0.05 -8.33 5.34
N MET A 79 0.22 -8.62 6.62
CA MET A 79 1.36 -9.43 7.04
C MET A 79 1.07 -10.93 6.95
N GLU A 80 -0.10 -11.35 7.42
CA GLU A 80 -0.42 -12.76 7.67
C GLU A 80 -1.61 -13.28 6.85
N GLY A 81 -2.32 -12.41 6.13
CA GLY A 81 -3.56 -12.72 5.42
C GLY A 81 -4.81 -12.42 6.26
N ASP A 82 -5.91 -12.10 5.59
CA ASP A 82 -7.25 -11.94 6.19
C ASP A 82 -8.31 -12.11 5.09
N ASP A 83 -8.94 -13.28 5.05
CA ASP A 83 -9.97 -13.62 4.07
C ASP A 83 -11.16 -12.66 4.08
N SER A 84 -11.52 -12.13 5.27
CA SER A 84 -12.62 -11.19 5.41
C SER A 84 -12.32 -9.83 4.77
N LEU A 85 -11.03 -9.50 4.63
CA LEU A 85 -10.53 -8.34 3.89
C LEU A 85 -10.02 -8.71 2.49
N ARG A 86 -10.09 -10.00 2.12
CA ARG A 86 -9.55 -10.56 0.86
C ARG A 86 -8.05 -10.33 0.70
N LEU A 87 -7.34 -10.34 1.82
CA LEU A 87 -5.90 -10.15 1.91
C LEU A 87 -5.22 -11.51 1.89
N ASN A 88 -4.28 -11.69 0.96
CA ASN A 88 -3.54 -12.94 0.87
C ASN A 88 -2.35 -12.97 1.84
N GLY A 89 -1.94 -11.81 2.34
CA GLY A 89 -0.68 -11.68 3.04
C GLY A 89 0.51 -11.85 2.08
N THR A 90 1.71 -11.49 2.52
CA THR A 90 2.88 -11.53 1.65
C THR A 90 4.04 -12.32 2.23
N GLN A 91 4.63 -13.14 1.36
CA GLN A 91 5.89 -13.86 1.62
C GLN A 91 7.09 -13.18 0.92
N ILE A 92 6.85 -12.09 0.20
CA ILE A 92 7.92 -11.35 -0.47
C ILE A 92 8.75 -10.62 0.59
N SER A 93 10.00 -11.04 0.75
CA SER A 93 10.92 -10.54 1.80
C SER A 93 10.94 -9.01 1.92
N LEU A 94 11.07 -8.29 0.80
CA LEU A 94 11.06 -6.82 0.79
C LEU A 94 9.77 -6.23 1.39
N LEU A 95 8.61 -6.80 1.03
CA LEU A 95 7.32 -6.33 1.57
C LEU A 95 7.18 -6.66 3.05
N ARG A 96 7.57 -7.87 3.47
CA ARG A 96 7.57 -8.25 4.89
C ARG A 96 8.43 -7.31 5.73
N THR A 97 9.61 -6.94 5.24
CA THR A 97 10.47 -5.96 5.92
C THR A 97 9.79 -4.61 6.07
N LYS A 98 9.13 -4.11 5.01
CA LYS A 98 8.42 -2.82 5.07
C LYS A 98 7.19 -2.84 5.98
N LEU A 99 6.44 -3.95 6.00
CA LEU A 99 5.31 -4.10 6.92
C LEU A 99 5.76 -4.20 8.38
N LYS A 100 6.89 -4.86 8.66
CA LYS A 100 7.51 -4.85 10.00
C LYS A 100 7.95 -3.45 10.43
N GLU A 101 8.58 -2.68 9.52
CA GLU A 101 8.89 -1.26 9.79
C GLU A 101 7.64 -0.45 10.12
N ILE A 102 6.52 -0.67 9.41
CA ILE A 102 5.25 -0.01 9.73
C ILE A 102 4.75 -0.45 11.11
N ARG A 103 4.81 -1.75 11.44
CA ARG A 103 4.38 -2.27 12.74
C ARG A 103 5.10 -1.61 13.91
N THR A 104 6.42 -1.48 13.84
CA THR A 104 7.21 -0.81 14.89
C THR A 104 6.81 0.67 15.03
N VAL A 105 6.72 1.40 13.92
CA VAL A 105 6.35 2.83 13.96
C VAL A 105 4.89 3.02 14.39
N TRP A 106 4.02 2.06 14.08
CA TRP A 106 2.62 2.04 14.50
C TRP A 106 2.50 1.93 16.01
N GLU A 107 3.20 0.98 16.64
CA GLU A 107 3.20 0.79 18.09
C GLU A 107 3.65 2.06 18.84
N GLU A 108 4.70 2.73 18.35
CA GLU A 108 5.12 4.04 18.86
C GLU A 108 4.03 5.11 18.71
N SER A 109 3.36 5.14 17.54
CA SER A 109 2.33 6.13 17.24
C SER A 109 1.10 5.96 18.12
N GLN A 110 0.69 4.73 18.42
CA GLN A 110 -0.43 4.44 19.30
C GLN A 110 -0.23 5.04 20.69
N GLN A 111 0.98 4.91 21.26
CA GLN A 111 1.30 5.49 22.56
C GLN A 111 1.15 7.02 22.56
N THR A 112 1.67 7.70 21.54
CA THR A 112 1.57 9.16 21.44
C THR A 112 0.13 9.63 21.21
N MET A 113 -0.67 8.89 20.46
CA MET A 113 -2.09 9.20 20.24
C MET A 113 -2.92 9.02 21.51
N GLN A 114 -2.60 8.02 22.34
CA GLN A 114 -3.22 7.85 23.64
C GLN A 114 -2.92 9.06 24.55
N GLN A 115 -1.68 9.51 24.61
CA GLN A 115 -1.30 10.71 25.36
C GLN A 115 -2.02 11.96 24.86
N ALA A 116 -2.15 12.12 23.53
CA ALA A 116 -2.91 13.22 22.92
C ALA A 116 -4.42 13.17 23.24
N SER A 117 -4.97 11.99 23.51
CA SER A 117 -6.37 11.83 23.94
C SER A 117 -6.61 12.31 25.37
N GLU A 118 -5.57 12.29 26.19
CA GLU A 118 -5.60 12.70 27.60
C GLU A 118 -5.23 14.19 27.75
N SER A 119 -4.32 14.70 26.91
CA SER A 119 -3.88 16.09 26.93
C SER A 119 -3.58 16.65 25.55
N ARG A 120 -4.18 17.80 25.24
CA ARG A 120 -3.97 18.57 24.00
C ARG A 120 -2.52 18.96 23.76
N ASP A 121 -1.72 19.13 24.82
CA ASP A 121 -0.32 19.53 24.71
C ASP A 121 0.52 18.46 24.00
N GLN A 122 0.06 17.20 24.01
CA GLN A 122 0.71 16.06 23.37
C GLN A 122 0.32 15.88 21.89
N ASN A 123 -0.55 16.76 21.35
CA ASN A 123 -0.99 16.66 19.95
C ASN A 123 0.17 16.82 18.98
N TYR A 124 1.18 17.63 19.32
CA TYR A 124 2.33 17.86 18.46
C TYR A 124 3.15 16.57 18.28
N GLU A 125 3.43 15.87 19.37
CA GLU A 125 4.15 14.58 19.39
C GLU A 125 3.38 13.51 18.61
N ALA A 126 2.05 13.44 18.80
CA ALA A 126 1.20 12.52 18.06
C ALA A 126 1.21 12.81 16.54
N GLN A 127 1.18 14.08 16.14
CA GLN A 127 1.31 14.48 14.72
C GLN A 127 2.66 14.07 14.14
N GLN A 128 3.75 14.25 14.89
CA GLN A 128 5.09 13.84 14.47
C GLN A 128 5.20 12.31 14.32
N ALA A 129 4.60 11.55 15.24
CA ALA A 129 4.54 10.10 15.14
C ALA A 129 3.74 9.64 13.90
N LEU A 130 2.57 10.22 13.66
CA LEU A 130 1.76 9.92 12.47
C LEU A 130 2.45 10.32 11.16
N ASN A 131 3.23 11.40 11.12
CA ASN A 131 4.03 11.75 9.95
C ASN A 131 5.10 10.69 9.65
N ARG A 132 5.77 10.16 10.68
CA ARG A 132 6.73 9.05 10.55
C ARG A 132 6.02 7.79 10.05
N LEU A 133 4.84 7.49 10.59
CA LEU A 133 4.01 6.37 10.16
C LEU A 133 3.61 6.49 8.70
N LEU A 134 3.09 7.65 8.27
CA LEU A 134 2.70 7.91 6.88
C LEU A 134 3.88 7.70 5.92
N SER A 135 5.06 8.19 6.27
CA SER A 135 6.29 7.95 5.51
C SER A 135 6.63 6.46 5.40
N SER A 136 6.45 5.70 6.48
CA SER A 136 6.64 4.24 6.47
C SER A 136 5.62 3.53 5.56
N VAL A 137 4.34 3.90 5.65
CA VAL A 137 3.27 3.36 4.79
C VAL A 137 3.52 3.68 3.33
N ASN A 138 3.91 4.91 2.99
CA ASN A 138 4.27 5.31 1.62
C ASN A 138 5.38 4.44 1.03
N ARG A 139 6.42 4.14 1.83
CA ARG A 139 7.52 3.25 1.39
C ARG A 139 7.05 1.82 1.14
N ALA A 140 6.07 1.30 1.90
CA ALA A 140 5.48 -0.01 1.64
C ALA A 140 4.61 -0.01 0.37
N VAL A 141 3.80 1.04 0.15
CA VAL A 141 3.02 1.19 -1.09
C VAL A 141 3.94 1.19 -2.31
N MET A 142 5.03 1.97 -2.28
CA MET A 142 6.03 1.95 -3.35
C MET A 142 6.66 0.56 -3.56
N ALA A 143 6.82 -0.23 -2.50
CA ALA A 143 7.33 -1.59 -2.61
C ALA A 143 6.31 -2.53 -3.27
N TYR A 144 5.01 -2.38 -2.96
CA TYR A 144 3.94 -3.10 -3.63
C TYR A 144 3.88 -2.75 -5.12
N ASP A 145 3.95 -1.45 -5.46
CA ASP A 145 3.97 -1.00 -6.86
C ASP A 145 5.14 -1.62 -7.61
N LYS A 146 6.35 -1.59 -7.03
CA LYS A 146 7.54 -2.23 -7.63
C LYS A 146 7.36 -3.72 -7.83
N SER A 147 6.75 -4.43 -6.86
CA SER A 147 6.44 -5.85 -6.97
C SER A 147 5.49 -6.12 -8.15
N TYR A 148 4.43 -5.32 -8.26
CA TYR A 148 3.46 -5.42 -9.34
C TYR A 148 4.09 -5.12 -10.72
N GLN A 149 4.92 -4.08 -10.84
CA GLN A 149 5.60 -3.78 -12.10
C GLN A 149 6.54 -4.91 -12.55
N ARG A 150 7.26 -5.54 -11.62
CA ARG A 150 8.09 -6.72 -11.91
C ARG A 150 7.26 -7.90 -12.41
N TYR A 151 6.12 -8.16 -11.76
CA TYR A 151 5.18 -9.18 -12.21
C TYR A 151 4.70 -8.90 -13.65
N LYS A 152 4.29 -7.67 -13.93
CA LYS A 152 3.83 -7.23 -15.26
C LYS A 152 4.89 -7.43 -16.33
N GLN A 153 6.13 -7.02 -16.06
CA GLN A 153 7.26 -7.22 -16.99
C GLN A 153 7.52 -8.71 -17.28
N ARG A 154 7.58 -9.55 -16.23
CA ARG A 154 7.80 -10.99 -16.38
C ARG A 154 6.70 -11.68 -17.19
N SER A 155 5.45 -11.28 -16.98
CA SER A 155 4.33 -11.82 -17.75
C SER A 155 4.41 -11.45 -19.23
N ARG A 156 4.79 -10.21 -19.56
CA ARG A 156 4.98 -9.76 -20.95
C ARG A 156 6.11 -10.53 -21.64
N LEU A 157 7.25 -10.68 -20.97
CA LEU A 157 8.39 -11.46 -21.49
C LEU A 157 8.00 -12.92 -21.73
N SER A 158 7.27 -13.53 -20.81
CA SER A 158 6.79 -14.92 -20.96
C SER A 158 5.87 -15.07 -22.18
N ALA A 159 4.97 -14.11 -22.42
CA ALA A 159 4.11 -14.11 -23.60
C ALA A 159 4.89 -13.96 -24.91
N ILE A 160 5.97 -13.17 -24.91
CA ILE A 160 6.87 -13.05 -26.06
C ILE A 160 7.59 -14.38 -26.32
N VAL A 161 8.23 -14.95 -25.29
CA VAL A 161 8.96 -16.23 -25.39
C VAL A 161 8.04 -17.36 -25.88
N ASN A 162 6.84 -17.48 -25.33
CA ASN A 162 5.87 -18.50 -25.73
C ASN A 162 5.46 -18.37 -27.20
N ARG A 163 5.29 -17.14 -27.72
CA ARG A 163 5.01 -16.92 -29.14
C ARG A 163 6.14 -17.43 -30.02
N TYR A 164 7.39 -17.10 -29.69
CA TYR A 164 8.56 -17.59 -30.45
C TYR A 164 8.72 -19.10 -30.39
N GLN A 165 8.57 -19.72 -29.22
CA GLN A 165 8.69 -21.17 -29.07
C GLN A 165 7.61 -21.94 -29.84
N ASN A 166 6.40 -21.40 -29.94
CA ASN A 166 5.31 -22.04 -30.66
C ASN A 166 5.42 -21.83 -32.17
N HIS A 167 5.87 -20.66 -32.65
CA HIS A 167 6.12 -20.45 -34.08
C HIS A 167 7.15 -21.44 -34.65
N GLY A 168 8.24 -21.74 -33.93
CA GLY A 168 9.23 -22.72 -34.38
C GLY A 168 8.75 -24.18 -34.39
N LYS A 169 7.63 -24.50 -33.71
CA LYS A 169 7.02 -25.84 -33.72
C LYS A 169 6.07 -26.03 -34.91
N THR A 170 5.33 -24.98 -35.30
CA THR A 170 4.40 -25.04 -36.43
C THR A 170 5.15 -25.22 -37.75
N ASP A 171 6.28 -24.55 -37.92
CA ASP A 171 7.10 -24.69 -39.14
C ASP A 171 7.70 -26.09 -39.27
N ARG A 172 8.07 -26.75 -38.16
CA ARG A 172 8.60 -28.13 -38.18
C ARG A 172 7.56 -29.20 -38.50
N LEU A 173 6.28 -28.96 -38.20
CA LEU A 173 5.21 -29.88 -38.56
C LEU A 173 4.84 -29.77 -40.05
N ALA A 174 4.97 -28.59 -40.66
CA ALA A 174 4.75 -28.39 -42.08
C ALA A 174 5.77 -29.15 -42.97
N PHE A 175 7.02 -29.30 -42.51
CA PHE A 175 8.05 -30.05 -43.25
C PHE A 175 7.94 -31.58 -43.14
N ASN A 176 7.20 -32.11 -42.17
CA ASN A 176 7.06 -33.57 -41.96
C ASN A 176 5.79 -34.17 -42.57
N THR A 177 4.98 -33.39 -43.29
CA THR A 177 3.72 -33.86 -43.91
C THR A 177 3.82 -34.00 -45.43
N ILE A 178 5.03 -33.93 -45.99
CA ILE A 178 5.31 -34.17 -47.41
C ILE A 178 6.07 -35.51 -47.52
N HIS A 179 5.34 -36.62 -47.45
CA HIS A 179 5.83 -37.94 -47.87
C HIS A 179 4.68 -38.81 -48.34
#